data_AF-A0A0C4EYL3-F1
#
_entry.id   AF-A0A0C4EYL3-F1
#
_cell.length_a   1.000
_cell.length_b   1.000
_cell.length_c   1.000
_cell.angle_alpha   90.00
_cell.angle_beta   90.00
_cell.angle_gamma   90.00
#
_symmetry.space_group_name_H-M   'P 1'
#
loop_
_entity.id
_entity.type
_entity.pdbx_description
1 polymer ?
#
loop_
_entity_poly.entity_id
_entity_poly.type
_entity_poly.pdbx_seq_one_letter_code
_entity_poly.pdbx_strand_id
1 'polypeptide(L)'
;MDGLNLPVLISDDEDCILVFAPDGTIMYPILNAPGSWHDSTIADLLYNQLLERTPPGYWIISNTAFPRKSKRLQSLILAPVKRGDSLPTNSLDSARLQLLNEQLVSAHQAAKWGMQLIQGLIAQLKILLPASNHQY
;
A
#
# COMPACT_ATOMS: atom_id res chain seq x y z
N MET A 1 1.73 24.74 11.06
CA MET A 1 2.87 23.94 10.55
C MET A 1 2.59 22.56 11.06
N ASP A 2 1.57 21.94 10.46
CA ASP A 2 0.97 20.74 11.04
C ASP A 2 1.76 19.58 10.46
N GLY A 3 2.44 18.86 11.35
CA GLY A 3 3.24 17.71 10.99
C GLY A 3 2.41 16.81 10.10
N LEU A 4 2.95 16.51 8.91
CA LEU A 4 2.40 15.53 7.99
C LEU A 4 2.00 14.32 8.84
N ASN A 5 0.69 14.05 8.94
CA ASN A 5 0.20 12.79 9.47
C ASN A 5 0.91 11.71 8.67
N LEU A 6 1.90 11.10 9.32
CA LEU A 6 2.95 10.46 8.56
C LEU A 6 2.35 9.26 7.83
N PRO A 7 2.64 9.11 6.53
CA PRO A 7 1.95 8.16 5.69
C PRO A 7 2.28 6.72 6.10
N VAL A 8 1.26 5.89 6.05
CA VAL A 8 1.39 4.46 6.29
C VAL A 8 1.71 3.77 4.94
N LEU A 9 2.79 3.01 4.86
CA LEU A 9 3.34 2.47 3.61
C LEU A 9 2.83 1.07 3.36
N ILE A 10 2.37 0.78 2.15
CA ILE A 10 1.95 -0.56 1.76
C ILE A 10 2.99 -1.19 0.84
N SER A 11 3.31 -2.44 1.13
CA SER A 11 3.97 -3.34 0.19
C SER A 11 3.09 -4.58 0.04
N ASP A 12 2.77 -4.90 -1.21
CA ASP A 12 2.00 -6.07 -1.62
C ASP A 12 2.83 -6.97 -2.53
N ASP A 13 2.63 -8.28 -2.38
CA ASP A 13 3.06 -9.36 -3.25
C ASP A 13 1.90 -10.38 -3.32
N GLU A 14 1.98 -11.37 -4.20
CA GLU A 14 0.88 -12.32 -4.51
C GLU A 14 0.23 -12.95 -3.25
N ASP A 15 1.01 -13.11 -2.17
CA ASP A 15 0.59 -13.86 -0.97
C ASP A 15 0.66 -13.07 0.35
N CYS A 16 1.13 -11.81 0.31
CA CYS A 16 1.45 -11.04 1.50
C CYS A 16 1.23 -9.53 1.29
N ILE A 17 0.57 -8.89 2.25
CA ILE A 17 0.47 -7.43 2.33
C ILE A 17 1.02 -6.99 3.67
N LEU A 18 2.06 -6.16 3.65
CA LEU A 18 2.60 -5.51 4.84
C LEU A 18 2.37 -4.02 4.77
N VAL A 19 1.85 -3.49 5.87
CA VAL A 19 1.58 -2.08 6.06
C VAL A 19 2.49 -1.56 7.16
N PHE A 20 3.37 -0.61 6.83
CA PHE A 20 4.37 -0.05 7.71
C PHE A 20 4.00 1.36 8.14
N ALA A 21 4.21 1.64 9.41
CA ALA A 21 4.36 2.99 9.90
C ALA A 21 5.65 3.62 9.34
N PRO A 22 5.76 4.95 9.34
CA PRO A 22 6.94 5.67 8.87
C PRO A 22 8.22 5.39 9.68
N ASP A 23 8.08 4.94 10.93
CA ASP A 23 9.19 4.49 11.76
C ASP A 23 9.61 3.03 11.50
N GLY A 24 8.96 2.37 10.54
CA GLY A 24 9.19 0.97 10.18
C GLY A 24 8.36 -0.04 10.98
N THR A 25 7.49 0.40 11.91
CA THR A 25 6.61 -0.50 12.66
C THR A 25 5.59 -1.16 11.73
N ILE A 26 5.42 -2.48 11.80
CA ILE A 26 4.36 -3.17 11.05
C ILE A 26 3.01 -2.88 11.74
N MET A 27 2.15 -2.10 11.08
CA MET A 27 0.83 -1.74 11.58
C MET A 27 -0.24 -2.77 11.21
N TYR A 28 -0.11 -3.36 10.03
CA TYR A 28 -1.09 -4.33 9.54
C TYR A 28 -0.44 -5.36 8.62
N PRO A 29 -0.44 -6.64 9.01
CA PRO A 29 0.03 -7.73 8.17
C PRO A 29 -1.13 -8.60 7.66
N ILE A 30 -1.12 -8.93 6.37
CA ILE A 30 -1.78 -10.11 5.81
C ILE A 30 -0.67 -11.03 5.33
N LEU A 31 -0.60 -12.24 5.88
CA LEU A 31 0.46 -13.20 5.62
C LEU A 31 -0.14 -14.49 5.05
N ASN A 32 0.56 -15.11 4.11
CA ASN A 32 0.24 -16.42 3.56
C ASN A 32 -1.23 -16.51 3.09
N ALA A 33 -1.69 -15.55 2.31
CA ALA A 33 -3.03 -15.64 1.73
C ALA A 33 -3.16 -16.97 0.95
N PRO A 34 -4.25 -17.74 1.15
CA PRO A 34 -4.43 -19.00 0.44
C PRO A 34 -4.50 -18.77 -1.06
N GLY A 35 -3.79 -19.62 -1.81
CA GLY A 35 -3.65 -19.50 -3.26
C GLY A 35 -5.00 -19.39 -3.96
N SER A 36 -5.04 -18.59 -5.03
CA SER A 36 -6.23 -18.12 -5.77
C SER A 36 -7.02 -16.96 -5.13
N TRP A 37 -6.51 -16.33 -4.07
CA TRP A 37 -6.97 -14.99 -3.71
C TRP A 37 -6.47 -14.01 -4.78
N HIS A 38 -7.37 -13.51 -5.63
CA HIS A 38 -7.05 -12.31 -6.40
C HIS A 38 -6.65 -11.18 -5.45
N ASP A 39 -5.68 -10.35 -5.83
CA ASP A 39 -5.27 -9.12 -5.13
C ASP A 39 -6.47 -8.31 -4.62
N SER A 40 -7.57 -8.36 -5.36
CA SER A 40 -8.83 -7.70 -5.02
C SER A 40 -9.45 -8.17 -3.71
N THR A 41 -9.39 -9.45 -3.36
CA THR A 41 -9.99 -10.05 -2.16
C THR A 41 -9.12 -9.80 -0.94
N ILE A 42 -7.80 -9.91 -1.10
CA ILE A 42 -6.82 -9.58 -0.05
C ILE A 42 -6.93 -8.10 0.32
N ALA A 43 -7.02 -7.25 -0.71
CA ALA A 43 -7.16 -5.81 -0.54
C ALA A 43 -8.51 -5.40 0.07
N ASP A 44 -9.58 -6.20 -0.05
CA ASP A 44 -10.89 -5.87 0.53
C ASP A 44 -10.84 -5.85 2.07
N LEU A 45 -10.08 -6.74 2.70
CA LEU A 45 -9.89 -6.72 4.15
C LEU A 45 -9.15 -5.44 4.60
N LEU A 46 -8.14 -5.03 3.82
CA LEU A 46 -7.44 -3.77 4.04
C LEU A 46 -8.35 -2.56 3.77
N TYR A 47 -9.22 -2.59 2.76
CA TYR A 47 -10.17 -1.50 2.49
C TYR A 47 -11.13 -1.26 3.63
N ASN A 48 -11.61 -2.32 4.29
CA ASN A 48 -12.46 -2.17 5.47
C ASN A 48 -11.71 -1.46 6.61
N GLN A 49 -10.45 -1.84 6.85
CA GLN A 49 -9.60 -1.15 7.84
C GLN A 49 -9.43 0.32 7.48
N LEU A 50 -9.17 0.61 6.20
CA LEU A 50 -8.97 1.98 5.74
C LEU A 50 -10.21 2.85 5.93
N LEU A 51 -11.37 2.33 5.55
CA LEU A 51 -12.63 3.07 5.58
C LEU A 51 -13.20 3.26 6.99
N GLU A 52 -13.02 2.26 7.86
CA GLU A 52 -13.65 2.24 9.18
C GLU A 52 -12.73 2.70 10.31
N ARG A 53 -11.40 2.52 10.16
CA ARG A 53 -10.44 2.72 11.26
C ARG A 53 -9.38 3.78 11.01
N THR A 54 -9.29 4.33 9.80
CA THR A 54 -8.32 5.42 9.53
C THR A 54 -8.87 6.74 10.05
N PRO A 55 -8.19 7.41 11.00
CA PRO A 55 -8.60 8.72 11.46
C PRO A 55 -8.55 9.76 10.33
N PRO A 56 -9.40 10.80 10.35
CA PRO A 56 -9.33 11.88 9.38
C PRO A 56 -7.93 12.50 9.30
N GLY A 57 -7.46 12.74 8.08
CA GLY A 57 -6.15 13.34 7.83
C GLY A 57 -5.00 12.33 7.71
N TYR A 58 -5.24 11.03 7.84
CA TYR A 58 -4.27 9.98 7.55
C TYR A 58 -4.55 9.31 6.21
N TRP A 59 -3.50 8.82 5.55
CA TRP A 59 -3.57 8.09 4.30
C TRP A 59 -2.48 7.02 4.24
N ILE A 60 -2.66 6.08 3.31
CA ILE A 60 -1.66 5.09 2.94
C ILE A 60 -0.98 5.48 1.64
N ILE A 61 0.32 5.15 1.52
CA ILE A 61 1.05 5.22 0.27
C ILE A 61 1.05 3.83 -0.36
N SER A 62 0.70 3.76 -1.65
CA SER A 62 0.77 2.54 -2.43
C SER A 62 1.30 2.79 -3.84
N ASN A 63 1.58 1.72 -4.57
CA ASN A 63 1.95 1.79 -5.98
C ASN A 63 0.74 2.09 -6.88
N THR A 64 0.99 2.31 -8.17
CA THR A 64 -0.06 2.64 -9.15
C THR A 64 -0.91 1.46 -9.59
N ALA A 65 -0.45 0.22 -9.37
CA ALA A 65 -1.18 -0.99 -9.68
C ALA A 65 -2.21 -1.33 -8.59
N PHE A 66 -2.01 -0.82 -7.37
CA PHE A 66 -2.90 -1.08 -6.25
C PHE A 66 -4.32 -0.55 -6.54
N PRO A 67 -5.37 -1.36 -6.36
CA PRO A 67 -6.71 -0.99 -6.79
C PRO A 67 -7.26 0.18 -5.95
N ARG A 68 -7.90 1.15 -6.61
CA ARG A 68 -8.55 2.31 -5.96
C ARG A 68 -10.03 2.38 -6.35
N LYS A 69 -10.75 1.30 -6.02
CA LYS A 69 -12.09 0.94 -6.55
C LYS A 69 -13.20 1.98 -6.24
N SER A 70 -13.03 2.86 -5.26
CA SER A 70 -14.06 3.84 -4.86
C SER A 70 -13.48 5.23 -4.59
N LYS A 71 -14.31 6.28 -4.71
CA LYS A 71 -13.90 7.67 -4.39
C LYS A 71 -13.40 7.83 -2.95
N ARG A 72 -14.01 7.12 -1.99
CA ARG A 72 -13.57 7.16 -0.58
C ARG A 72 -12.20 6.52 -0.40
N LEU A 73 -11.92 5.43 -1.13
CA LEU A 73 -10.58 4.82 -1.13
C LEU A 73 -9.55 5.69 -1.85
N GLN A 74 -9.94 6.39 -2.92
CA GLN A 74 -9.04 7.34 -3.60
C GLN A 74 -8.60 8.50 -2.70
N SER A 75 -9.43 8.93 -1.73
CA SER A 75 -9.01 9.94 -0.75
C SER A 75 -8.12 9.40 0.37
N LEU A 76 -8.03 8.07 0.54
CA LEU A 76 -7.24 7.42 1.58
C LEU A 76 -5.98 6.75 1.03
N ILE A 77 -5.90 6.51 -0.28
CA ILE A 77 -4.77 5.89 -0.97
C ILE A 77 -4.06 6.93 -1.84
N LEU A 78 -2.85 7.28 -1.44
CA LEU A 78 -1.95 8.12 -2.20
C LEU A 78 -1.03 7.23 -3.04
N ALA A 79 -1.09 7.38 -4.36
CA ALA A 79 -0.23 6.68 -5.30
C ALA A 79 0.43 7.69 -6.24
N PRO A 80 1.66 7.43 -6.71
CA PRO A 80 2.30 8.28 -7.71
C PRO A 80 1.42 8.47 -8.94
N VAL A 81 1.56 9.60 -9.61
CA VAL A 81 0.89 9.85 -10.89
C VAL A 81 1.46 8.94 -11.96
N LYS A 82 0.60 8.31 -12.77
CA LYS A 82 1.02 7.38 -13.84
C LYS A 82 1.22 8.13 -15.16
N ARG A 83 2.07 7.57 -16.04
CA ARG A 83 2.21 8.02 -17.43
C ARG A 83 0.83 7.98 -18.12
N GLY A 84 0.33 9.15 -18.53
CA GLY A 84 -0.98 9.31 -19.16
C GLY A 84 -2.00 10.09 -18.33
N ASP A 85 -1.74 10.30 -17.03
CA ASP A 85 -2.56 11.17 -16.20
C ASP A 85 -2.37 12.65 -16.60
N SER A 86 -3.42 13.45 -16.42
CA SER A 86 -3.37 14.89 -16.72
C SER A 86 -2.41 15.60 -15.77
N LEU A 87 -1.33 16.13 -16.32
CA LEU A 87 -0.35 16.93 -15.56
C LEU A 87 -0.79 18.40 -15.48
N PRO A 88 -0.43 19.11 -14.39
CA PRO A 88 -0.64 20.53 -14.29
C PRO A 88 0.05 21.27 -15.44
N THR A 89 -0.64 22.23 -16.06
CA THR A 89 -0.06 23.10 -17.10
C THR A 89 0.92 24.11 -16.52
N ASN A 90 0.78 24.43 -15.23
CA ASN A 90 1.65 25.33 -14.49
C ASN A 90 2.98 24.63 -14.11
N SER A 91 4.11 25.28 -14.40
CA SER A 91 5.46 24.78 -14.10
C SER A 91 5.69 24.55 -12.60
N LEU A 92 5.17 25.43 -11.74
CA LEU A 92 5.34 25.31 -10.29
C LEU A 92 4.60 24.10 -9.72
N ASP A 93 3.37 23.88 -10.16
CA ASP A 93 2.55 22.76 -9.70
C ASP A 93 3.06 21.43 -10.26
N SER A 94 3.58 21.44 -11.49
CA SER A 94 4.27 20.30 -12.08
C SER A 94 5.52 19.91 -11.28
N ALA A 95 6.36 20.87 -10.89
CA ALA A 95 7.54 20.61 -10.06
C ALA A 95 7.18 20.07 -8.67
N ARG A 96 6.13 20.61 -8.04
CA ARG A 96 5.62 20.10 -6.75
C ARG A 96 5.10 18.68 -6.87
N LEU A 97 4.35 18.38 -7.93
CA LEU A 97 3.83 17.04 -8.19
C LEU A 97 4.95 16.03 -8.45
N GLN A 98 6.00 16.44 -9.18
CA GLN A 98 7.18 15.61 -9.40
C GLN A 98 7.86 15.27 -8.07
N LEU A 99 8.12 16.27 -7.23
CA LEU A 99 8.74 16.06 -5.92
C LEU A 99 7.90 15.11 -5.05
N LEU A 100 6.58 15.30 -5.02
CA LEU A 100 5.67 14.41 -4.30
C LEU A 100 5.77 12.98 -4.85
N ASN A 101 5.75 12.79 -6.16
CA ASN A 101 5.88 11.46 -6.77
C ASN A 101 7.21 10.78 -6.39
N GLU A 102 8.33 11.51 -6.40
CA GLU A 102 9.63 10.99 -5.99
C GLU A 102 9.61 10.52 -4.53
N GLN A 103 8.99 11.31 -3.63
CA GLN A 103 8.80 10.93 -2.23
C GLN A 103 7.94 9.68 -2.08
N LEU A 104 6.83 9.58 -2.81
CA LEU A 104 5.93 8.43 -2.77
C LEU A 104 6.61 7.15 -3.26
N VAL A 105 7.37 7.24 -4.37
CA VAL A 105 8.13 6.11 -4.91
C VAL A 105 9.21 5.67 -3.93
N SER A 106 9.96 6.61 -3.37
CA SER A 106 11.01 6.31 -2.39
C SER A 106 10.44 5.62 -1.15
N ALA A 107 9.33 6.14 -0.61
CA ALA A 107 8.69 5.56 0.56
C ALA A 107 8.14 4.16 0.29
N HIS A 108 7.48 3.95 -0.86
CA HIS A 108 7.02 2.63 -1.27
C HIS A 108 8.18 1.63 -1.46
N GLN A 109 9.31 2.07 -2.04
CA GLN A 109 10.51 1.23 -2.16
C GLN A 109 11.08 0.81 -0.81
N ALA A 110 11.10 1.72 0.18
CA ALA A 110 11.54 1.39 1.53
C ALA A 110 10.65 0.30 2.17
N ALA A 111 9.32 0.41 2.03
CA ALA A 111 8.39 -0.61 2.50
C ALA A 111 8.59 -1.96 1.78
N LYS A 112 8.82 -1.93 0.46
CA LYS A 112 9.13 -3.13 -0.32
C LYS A 112 10.41 -3.81 0.16
N TRP A 113 11.48 -3.05 0.41
CA TRP A 113 12.71 -3.61 0.96
C TRP A 113 12.51 -4.19 2.36
N GLY A 114 11.72 -3.54 3.21
CA GLY A 114 11.34 -4.07 4.52
C GLY A 114 10.61 -5.42 4.41
N MET A 115 9.61 -5.51 3.53
CA MET A 115 8.89 -6.77 3.27
C MET A 115 9.82 -7.87 2.74
N GLN A 116 10.67 -7.55 1.77
CA GLN A 116 11.62 -8.51 1.20
C GLN A 116 12.64 -9.02 2.23
N LEU A 117 13.10 -8.17 3.14
CA LEU A 117 13.98 -8.56 4.24
C LEU A 117 13.28 -9.57 5.17
N ILE A 118 12.05 -9.27 5.58
CA ILE A 118 11.24 -10.16 6.44
C ILE A 118 11.01 -11.51 5.78
N GLN A 119 10.62 -11.52 4.49
CA GLN A 119 10.44 -12.74 3.70
C GLN A 119 11.77 -13.51 3.49
N GLY A 120 12.90 -12.81 3.44
CA GLY A 120 14.23 -13.42 3.33
C GLY A 120 14.65 -14.12 4.62
N LEU A 121 14.27 -13.57 5.78
CA LEU A 121 14.57 -14.12 7.10
C LEU A 121 13.62 -15.25 7.50
N ILE A 122 12.35 -15.18 7.08
CA ILE A 122 11.30 -16.13 7.46
C ILE A 122 10.79 -16.84 6.19
N ALA A 123 11.48 -17.91 5.80
CA ALA A 123 11.14 -18.67 4.59
C ALA A 123 9.69 -19.21 4.58
N GLN A 124 9.08 -19.41 5.76
CA GLN A 124 7.69 -19.84 5.90
C GLN A 124 6.68 -18.83 5.34
N LEU A 125 7.04 -17.54 5.25
CA LEU A 125 6.17 -16.50 4.69
C LEU A 125 6.09 -16.54 3.15
N LYS A 126 6.91 -17.38 2.51
CA LYS A 126 6.87 -17.62 1.05
C LYS A 126 6.10 -18.90 0.71
N ILE A 127 5.58 -19.60 1.72
CA ILE A 127 4.85 -20.84 1.51
C ILE A 127 3.38 -20.49 1.27
N LEU A 128 2.97 -20.61 0.02
CA LEU A 128 1.57 -20.58 -0.40
C LEU A 128 0.73 -21.55 0.41
N LEU A 129 -0.34 -21.06 1.06
CA LEU A 129 -1.35 -21.95 1.61
C LEU A 129 -2.17 -22.56 0.47
N PRO A 130 -2.49 -23.87 0.51
CA PRO A 130 -3.31 -24.50 -0.50
C PRO A 130 -4.72 -23.87 -0.54
N ALA A 131 -5.21 -23.60 -1.76
CA ALA A 131 -6.52 -22.99 -2.04
C ALA A 131 -7.74 -23.76 -1.48
N SER A 132 -7.54 -25.03 -1.09
CA SER A 132 -8.59 -26.03 -0.92
C SER A 132 -9.18 -26.16 0.49
N ASN A 133 -8.97 -25.22 1.41
CA ASN A 133 -9.54 -25.30 2.78
C ASN A 133 -10.57 -24.20 3.09
N HIS A 134 -11.59 -24.06 2.23
CA HIS A 134 -12.81 -23.27 2.52
C HIS A 134 -13.91 -24.11 3.20
N GLN A 135 -13.56 -24.86 4.24
CA GLN A 135 -14.53 -25.42 5.18
C GLN A 135 -14.05 -25.08 6.58
N TYR A 136 -14.50 -23.96 7.16
CA TYR A 136 -14.91 -23.80 8.57
C TYR A 136 -15.60 -22.45 8.74
#